data_AF-A0A3N4J129-F1
#
_entry.id   AF-A0A3N4J129-F1
#
_cell.length_a   1.000
_cell.length_b   1.000
_cell.length_c   1.000
_cell.angle_alpha   90.00
_cell.angle_beta   90.00
_cell.angle_gamma   90.00
#
_symmetry.space_group_name_H-M   'P 1'
#
loop_
_entity.id
_entity.type
_entity.pdbx_description
1 polymer ?
#
loop_
_entity_poly.entity_id
_entity_poly.type
_entity_poly.pdbx_seq_one_letter_code
_entity_poly.pdbx_strand_id
1 'polypeptide(L)'
;MLDLLLNTSIFIKLDEVNDVSKSNYYQLTGPPISDSLNKPFPQDGPRGPAPTSGGSRAKIVTNINGPNNQNTPIKGPSHVEIGKHRDLRTLGEIMFVRSRMFYSKPAYNARGEVVFGLRHIHVLNRFTNPSDRTHAIHVLKYVFPRQFNLHNVFTSTVDRKETIQPLKDYTLREHEIALQGGKGSFVPKRLKGKTFELVQRMMRLHRRCSYHALIKYYCPVWVISSYLPFNRLIY
;
A
#
# COMPACT_ATOMS: atom_id res chain seq x y z
N MET A 1 -14.34 -20.10 8.93
CA MET A 1 -14.60 -18.67 8.61
C MET A 1 -13.37 -17.97 8.04
N LEU A 2 -12.17 -18.19 8.59
CA LEU A 2 -10.93 -17.59 8.06
C LEU A 2 -10.57 -18.06 6.65
N ASP A 3 -10.81 -19.35 6.34
CA ASP A 3 -10.59 -19.89 5.00
C ASP A 3 -11.45 -19.22 3.93
N LEU A 4 -12.67 -18.79 4.30
CA LEU A 4 -13.55 -18.04 3.40
C LEU A 4 -12.94 -16.66 3.06
N LEU A 5 -12.34 -15.99 4.03
CA LEU A 5 -11.74 -14.66 3.82
C LEU A 5 -10.36 -14.71 3.15
N LEU A 6 -9.59 -15.78 3.38
CA LEU A 6 -8.22 -15.90 2.85
C LEU A 6 -8.16 -16.62 1.51
N ASN A 7 -8.97 -17.67 1.32
CA ASN A 7 -8.87 -18.54 0.14
C ASN A 7 -10.02 -18.33 -0.85
N THR A 8 -11.06 -17.57 -0.48
CA THR A 8 -12.22 -17.34 -1.35
C THR A 8 -12.24 -15.91 -1.85
N SER A 9 -12.35 -15.75 -3.17
CA SER A 9 -12.45 -14.44 -3.82
C SER A 9 -13.89 -13.94 -3.81
N ILE A 10 -14.20 -13.02 -2.89
CA ILE A 10 -15.52 -12.36 -2.82
C ILE A 10 -15.45 -11.06 -3.63
N PHE A 11 -16.44 -10.85 -4.50
CA PHE A 11 -16.58 -9.64 -5.31
C PHE A 11 -17.83 -8.87 -4.92
N ILE A 12 -17.70 -7.55 -4.83
CA ILE A 12 -18.80 -6.62 -4.55
C ILE A 12 -19.05 -5.79 -5.79
N LYS A 13 -20.32 -5.71 -6.22
CA LYS A 13 -20.74 -4.82 -7.31
C LYS A 13 -20.72 -3.37 -6.83
N LEU A 14 -20.10 -2.47 -7.61
CA LEU A 14 -20.00 -1.05 -7.28
C LEU A 14 -21.12 -0.19 -7.88
N ASP A 15 -21.76 -0.65 -8.96
CA ASP A 15 -22.78 0.11 -9.68
C ASP A 15 -24.19 -0.45 -9.45
N GLU A 16 -25.13 0.42 -9.06
CA GLU A 16 -26.56 0.11 -8.92
C GLU A 16 -27.30 0.07 -10.27
N VAL A 17 -26.64 0.48 -11.37
CA VAL A 17 -27.27 0.49 -12.70
C VAL A 17 -27.45 -0.95 -13.20
N ASN A 18 -28.66 -1.25 -13.67
CA ASN A 18 -29.10 -2.58 -14.13
C ASN A 18 -28.48 -3.02 -15.47
N ASP A 19 -27.49 -2.30 -15.99
CA ASP A 19 -26.80 -2.68 -17.22
C ASP A 19 -25.67 -3.67 -16.89
N VAL A 20 -25.96 -4.97 -17.03
CA VAL A 20 -25.04 -6.09 -16.75
C VAL A 20 -23.75 -5.98 -17.56
N SER A 21 -23.77 -5.29 -18.71
CA SER A 21 -22.62 -5.15 -19.59
C SER A 21 -21.54 -4.16 -19.08
N LYS A 22 -21.89 -3.31 -18.09
CA LYS A 22 -21.00 -2.24 -17.58
C LYS A 22 -20.78 -2.27 -16.06
N SER A 23 -21.27 -3.30 -15.37
CA SER A 23 -21.15 -3.36 -13.92
C SER A 23 -19.69 -3.54 -13.49
N ASN A 24 -19.17 -2.59 -12.71
CA ASN A 24 -17.86 -2.71 -12.10
C ASN A 24 -17.93 -3.57 -10.82
N TYR A 25 -16.96 -4.46 -10.65
CA TYR A 25 -16.82 -5.30 -9.46
C TYR A 25 -15.50 -5.03 -8.74
N TYR A 26 -15.56 -4.99 -7.42
CA TYR A 26 -14.42 -4.86 -6.54
C TYR A 26 -14.15 -6.15 -5.79
N GLN A 27 -12.94 -6.69 -5.91
CA GLN A 27 -12.54 -7.89 -5.16
C GLN A 27 -12.27 -7.55 -3.69
N LEU A 28 -13.18 -7.96 -2.81
CA LEU A 28 -13.10 -7.72 -1.38
C LEU A 28 -12.16 -8.69 -0.66
N THR A 29 -12.07 -9.96 -1.07
CA THR A 29 -11.26 -10.99 -0.38
C THR A 29 -10.59 -11.95 -1.36
N GLY A 30 -9.77 -12.88 -0.85
CA GLY A 30 -9.09 -13.90 -1.64
C GLY A 30 -7.80 -13.43 -2.33
N PRO A 31 -7.06 -14.36 -2.97
CA PRO A 31 -5.88 -14.06 -3.76
C PRO A 31 -6.21 -13.08 -4.90
N PRO A 32 -5.36 -12.08 -5.19
CA PRO A 32 -5.66 -11.09 -6.22
C PRO A 32 -5.78 -11.76 -7.58
N ILE A 33 -6.82 -11.40 -8.35
CA ILE A 33 -7.08 -12.02 -9.64
C ILE A 33 -5.92 -11.82 -10.64
N SER A 34 -5.14 -10.76 -10.48
CA SER A 34 -3.94 -10.48 -11.29
C SER A 34 -2.92 -11.62 -11.24
N ASP A 35 -2.76 -12.27 -10.08
CA ASP A 35 -1.79 -13.35 -9.92
C ASP A 35 -2.21 -14.62 -10.66
N SER A 36 -3.51 -14.77 -10.93
CA SER A 36 -4.06 -15.87 -11.72
C SER A 36 -4.06 -15.55 -13.22
N LEU A 37 -4.36 -14.30 -13.59
CA LEU A 37 -4.37 -13.85 -15.00
C LEU A 37 -2.96 -13.75 -15.60
N ASN A 38 -1.96 -13.44 -14.79
CA ASN A 38 -0.57 -13.30 -15.25
C ASN A 38 0.19 -14.63 -15.31
N LYS A 39 -0.42 -15.75 -14.88
CA LYS A 39 0.14 -17.07 -15.11
C LYS A 39 -0.35 -17.55 -16.47
N PRO A 40 0.53 -17.72 -17.47
CA PRO A 40 0.13 -18.49 -18.65
C PRO A 40 -0.34 -19.86 -18.14
N PHE A 41 -1.52 -20.29 -18.57
CA PHE A 41 -2.04 -21.62 -18.28
C PHE A 41 -0.92 -22.64 -18.50
N PRO A 42 -0.65 -23.57 -17.55
CA PRO A 42 0.19 -24.72 -17.85
C PRO A 42 -0.43 -25.40 -19.07
N GLN A 43 0.30 -25.43 -20.19
CA GLN A 43 -0.05 -26.29 -21.30
C GLN A 43 0.24 -27.73 -20.90
N ASP A 44 -0.62 -28.31 -20.07
CA ASP A 44 -0.62 -29.74 -19.79
C ASP A 44 -1.34 -30.43 -20.95
N GLY A 45 -0.58 -30.65 -22.03
CA GLY A 45 -0.92 -31.53 -23.13
C GLY A 45 0.32 -32.32 -23.55
N PRO A 46 0.19 -33.62 -23.92
CA PRO A 46 1.36 -34.44 -24.27
C PRO A 46 2.10 -33.84 -25.47
N ARG A 47 3.42 -33.70 -25.37
CA ARG A 47 4.29 -33.30 -26.49
C ARG A 47 4.14 -34.30 -27.64
N GLY A 48 3.41 -33.91 -28.67
CA GLY A 48 3.55 -34.47 -30.02
C GLY A 48 4.72 -33.80 -30.76
N PRO A 49 5.35 -34.47 -31.74
CA PRO A 49 6.53 -33.95 -32.42
C PRO A 49 6.19 -32.76 -33.32
N ALA A 50 7.13 -31.83 -33.41
CA ALA A 50 7.04 -30.59 -34.16
C ALA A 50 6.76 -30.81 -35.66
N PRO A 51 5.93 -29.95 -36.30
CA PRO A 51 5.97 -29.77 -37.73
C PRO A 51 6.87 -28.59 -38.11
N THR A 52 7.84 -28.88 -38.97
CA THR A 52 8.61 -27.96 -39.79
C THR A 52 7.76 -27.39 -40.93
N SER A 53 7.65 -26.06 -41.02
CA SER A 53 7.49 -25.25 -42.26
C SER A 53 7.21 -23.81 -41.79
N GLY A 54 8.02 -22.78 -42.01
CA GLY A 54 8.67 -22.35 -43.25
C GLY A 54 8.03 -21.01 -43.64
N GLY A 55 8.74 -19.88 -43.49
CA GLY A 55 8.25 -18.58 -43.96
C GLY A 55 8.92 -17.34 -43.35
N SER A 56 10.12 -17.02 -43.86
CA SER A 56 10.77 -15.71 -44.09
C SER A 56 10.25 -14.46 -43.32
N ARG A 57 11.09 -13.55 -42.81
CA ARG A 57 11.97 -12.71 -43.64
C ARG A 57 12.90 -11.79 -42.78
N ALA A 58 14.18 -11.82 -43.15
CA ALA A 58 15.24 -10.79 -43.05
C ALA A 58 15.74 -10.26 -41.68
N LYS A 59 16.92 -10.77 -41.28
CA LYS A 59 17.99 -9.96 -40.67
C LYS A 59 18.74 -9.22 -41.79
N ILE A 60 19.01 -7.93 -41.60
CA ILE A 60 20.11 -7.25 -42.29
C ILE A 60 21.27 -7.20 -41.31
N VAL A 61 22.35 -7.90 -41.68
CA VAL A 61 23.69 -7.80 -41.11
C VAL A 61 24.55 -7.19 -42.22
N THR A 62 25.33 -6.16 -41.90
CA THR A 62 26.56 -5.85 -42.64
C THR A 62 27.71 -5.72 -41.65
N ASN A 63 28.78 -6.41 -42.02
CA ASN A 63 29.94 -6.81 -41.25
C ASN A 63 31.10 -5.79 -41.29
N ILE A 64 31.77 -5.65 -40.13
CA ILE A 64 33.23 -5.78 -39.86
C ILE A 64 34.23 -4.80 -40.52
N ASN A 65 35.06 -4.15 -39.67
CA ASN A 65 36.55 -4.20 -39.67
C ASN A 65 37.14 -3.28 -38.57
N GLY A 66 38.05 -3.80 -37.73
CA GLY A 66 38.91 -3.01 -36.81
C GLY A 66 40.07 -2.31 -37.56
N PRO A 67 41.06 -1.61 -36.91
CA PRO A 67 41.70 -1.95 -35.62
C PRO A 67 42.12 -0.76 -34.69
N ASN A 68 42.66 -1.11 -33.51
CA ASN A 68 43.58 -0.38 -32.59
C ASN A 68 43.47 1.14 -32.33
N ASN A 69 43.29 1.54 -31.06
CA ASN A 69 44.32 2.31 -30.33
C ASN A 69 44.05 2.50 -28.83
N GLN A 70 45.16 2.64 -28.10
CA GLN A 70 45.31 2.86 -26.66
C GLN A 70 44.66 4.18 -26.21
N ASN A 71 44.07 4.20 -25.00
CA ASN A 71 44.23 5.23 -23.97
C ASN A 71 43.20 5.04 -22.82
N THR A 72 43.72 4.83 -21.61
CA THR A 72 43.00 4.97 -20.33
C THR A 72 42.55 6.43 -20.13
N PRO A 73 41.40 6.70 -19.47
CA PRO A 73 41.47 6.95 -18.04
C PRO A 73 40.29 6.38 -17.22
N ILE A 74 40.61 6.15 -15.95
CA ILE A 74 39.78 5.73 -14.82
C ILE A 74 38.36 6.35 -14.88
N LYS A 75 37.34 5.51 -15.10
CA LYS A 75 35.93 5.88 -14.94
C LYS A 75 35.55 5.78 -13.46
N GLY A 76 35.35 6.95 -12.83
CA GLY A 76 34.52 7.05 -11.63
C GLY A 76 33.10 6.53 -11.89
N PRO A 77 32.28 6.31 -10.84
CA PRO A 77 30.99 5.66 -10.97
C PRO A 77 30.10 6.44 -11.94
N SER A 78 29.87 5.82 -13.08
CA SER A 78 29.12 6.34 -14.21
C SER A 78 27.67 6.53 -13.83
N HIS A 79 27.24 7.79 -13.89
CA HIS A 79 25.95 8.27 -14.38
C HIS A 79 24.92 7.14 -14.64
N VAL A 80 24.02 6.93 -13.67
CA VAL A 80 22.90 5.99 -13.79
C VAL A 80 22.07 6.40 -15.00
N GLU A 81 22.11 5.55 -16.03
CA GLU A 81 21.32 5.71 -17.24
C GLU A 81 19.84 5.79 -16.89
N ILE A 82 19.21 6.88 -17.36
CA ILE A 82 17.78 7.10 -17.30
C ILE A 82 17.13 6.16 -18.32
N GLY A 83 16.89 4.91 -17.90
CA GLY A 83 16.37 3.83 -18.73
C GLY A 83 14.98 3.36 -18.29
N LYS A 84 13.97 3.71 -19.10
CA LYS A 84 12.69 3.02 -19.37
C LYS A 84 11.70 2.82 -18.22
N HIS A 85 10.55 3.50 -18.34
CA HIS A 85 9.33 3.36 -17.53
C HIS A 85 9.57 3.32 -16.01
N ARG A 86 9.49 4.50 -15.38
CA ARG A 86 9.39 4.66 -13.91
C ARG A 86 8.58 3.49 -13.34
N ASP A 87 9.15 2.75 -12.40
CA ASP A 87 8.58 1.59 -11.68
C ASP A 87 7.21 1.92 -11.06
N LEU A 88 6.20 2.07 -11.90
CA LEU A 88 4.83 2.33 -11.52
C LEU A 88 4.21 0.96 -11.29
N ARG A 89 3.82 0.73 -10.04
CA ARG A 89 3.08 -0.48 -9.71
C ARG A 89 1.79 -0.53 -10.51
N THR A 90 1.48 -1.71 -11.02
CA THR A 90 0.17 -1.96 -11.61
C THR A 90 -0.89 -1.85 -10.52
N LEU A 91 -2.13 -1.43 -10.88
CA LEU A 91 -3.22 -1.29 -9.91
C LEU A 91 -3.47 -2.58 -9.10
N GLY A 92 -3.28 -3.76 -9.72
CA GLY A 92 -3.41 -5.06 -9.05
C GLY A 92 -2.32 -5.36 -8.00
N GLU A 93 -1.15 -4.72 -8.09
CA GLU A 93 -0.07 -4.91 -7.11
C GLU A 93 -0.30 -4.10 -5.83
N ILE A 94 -1.15 -3.07 -5.89
CA ILE A 94 -1.47 -2.23 -4.73
C ILE A 94 -2.56 -2.92 -3.92
N MET A 95 -2.13 -3.79 -3.01
CA MET A 95 -3.05 -4.55 -2.16
C MET A 95 -3.14 -3.99 -0.74
N PHE A 96 -4.34 -4.05 -0.17
CA PHE A 96 -4.52 -3.89 1.27
C PHE A 96 -3.99 -5.13 1.99
N VAL A 97 -3.15 -4.92 3.00
CA VAL A 97 -2.64 -6.01 3.84
C VAL A 97 -3.73 -6.45 4.81
N ARG A 98 -4.69 -7.24 4.29
CA ARG A 98 -5.89 -7.69 4.99
C ARG A 98 -5.60 -8.44 6.30
N SER A 99 -4.49 -9.16 6.36
CA SER A 99 -4.05 -9.83 7.60
C SER A 99 -3.88 -8.85 8.77
N ARG A 100 -3.46 -7.61 8.50
CA ARG A 100 -3.36 -6.54 9.51
C ARG A 100 -4.72 -5.94 9.89
N MET A 101 -5.76 -6.16 9.10
CA MET A 101 -7.12 -5.72 9.42
C MET A 101 -7.87 -6.78 10.22
N PHE A 102 -7.80 -8.05 9.80
CA PHE A 102 -8.54 -9.15 10.41
C PHE A 102 -7.87 -9.75 11.65
N TYR A 103 -6.54 -9.75 11.69
CA TYR A 103 -5.77 -10.39 12.77
C TYR A 103 -4.94 -9.41 13.59
N SER A 104 -5.21 -8.11 13.49
CA SER A 104 -4.56 -7.15 14.38
C SER A 104 -4.98 -7.40 15.81
N LYS A 105 -3.99 -7.52 16.70
CA LYS A 105 -4.24 -7.49 18.13
C LYS A 105 -4.76 -6.10 18.53
N PRO A 106 -5.80 -6.01 19.38
CA PRO A 106 -6.23 -4.74 19.93
C PRO A 106 -5.12 -4.11 20.77
N ALA A 107 -5.16 -2.78 20.90
CA ALA A 107 -4.28 -2.08 21.83
C ALA A 107 -4.89 -2.14 23.23
N TYR A 108 -4.04 -2.31 24.25
CA TYR A 108 -4.46 -2.32 25.65
C TYR A 108 -3.85 -1.15 26.40
N ASN A 109 -4.57 -0.64 27.40
CA ASN A 109 -4.03 0.34 28.34
C ASN A 109 -3.27 -0.37 29.46
N ALA A 110 -2.63 0.40 30.36
CA ALA A 110 -1.91 -0.16 31.52
C ALA A 110 -2.81 -0.94 32.49
N ARG A 111 -4.13 -0.78 32.41
CA ARG A 111 -5.13 -1.49 33.21
C ARG A 111 -5.63 -2.78 32.54
N GLY A 112 -5.15 -3.10 31.33
CA GLY A 112 -5.60 -4.25 30.56
C GLY A 112 -6.91 -4.05 29.80
N GLU A 113 -7.45 -2.84 29.76
CA GLU A 113 -8.67 -2.52 29.01
C GLU A 113 -8.34 -2.19 27.55
N VAL A 114 -9.27 -2.49 26.65
CA VAL A 114 -9.10 -2.23 25.21
C VAL A 114 -9.14 -0.73 24.94
N VAL A 115 -8.12 -0.23 24.24
CA VAL A 115 -8.05 1.15 23.75
C VAL A 115 -8.76 1.24 22.40
N PHE A 116 -9.80 2.08 22.35
CA PHE A 116 -10.55 2.34 21.13
C PHE A 116 -9.94 3.47 20.30
N GLY A 117 -10.03 3.34 18.98
CA GLY A 117 -9.54 4.33 18.02
C GLY A 117 -8.13 4.04 17.52
N LEU A 118 -7.46 5.09 17.00
CA LEU A 118 -6.12 4.96 16.44
C LEU A 118 -5.09 4.79 17.57
N ARG A 119 -4.05 3.98 17.33
CA ARG A 119 -2.95 3.75 18.30
C ARG A 119 -2.14 5.02 18.56
N HIS A 120 -1.48 5.12 19.71
CA HIS A 120 -0.62 6.27 20.05
C HIS A 120 0.49 6.53 19.03
N ILE A 121 0.97 5.47 18.35
CA ILE A 121 1.98 5.57 17.29
C ILE A 121 1.46 6.19 15.98
N HIS A 122 0.15 6.32 15.82
CA HIS A 122 -0.44 6.86 14.59
C HIS A 122 -0.12 8.35 14.43
N VAL A 123 0.14 8.81 13.20
CA VAL A 123 0.56 10.19 12.92
C VAL A 123 -0.39 11.25 13.51
N LEU A 124 -1.71 11.02 13.47
CA LEU A 124 -2.71 11.95 14.03
C LEU A 124 -2.70 12.04 15.56
N ASN A 125 -2.18 11.00 16.24
CA ASN A 125 -2.01 11.00 17.70
C ASN A 125 -0.63 11.49 18.13
N ARG A 126 0.39 11.38 17.27
CA ARG A 126 1.72 11.92 17.52
C ARG A 126 1.76 13.44 17.30
N PHE A 127 1.10 13.91 16.24
CA PHE A 127 1.02 15.33 15.88
C PHE A 127 -0.41 15.84 16.11
N THR A 128 -0.73 16.18 17.36
CA THR A 128 -2.11 16.45 17.78
C THR A 128 -2.57 17.88 17.56
N ASN A 129 -1.65 18.85 17.60
CA ASN A 129 -1.97 20.27 17.48
C ASN A 129 -2.25 20.67 16.01
N PRO A 130 -3.49 21.02 15.64
CA PRO A 130 -3.82 21.44 14.27
C PRO A 130 -3.44 22.90 13.98
N SER A 131 -3.29 23.73 15.02
CA SER A 131 -2.88 25.13 14.88
C SER A 131 -1.38 25.25 14.63
N ASP A 132 -0.61 24.25 15.06
CA ASP A 132 0.80 24.15 14.73
C ASP A 132 0.97 23.73 13.27
N ARG A 133 1.56 24.63 12.49
CA ARG A 133 1.84 24.42 11.08
C ARG A 133 2.79 23.23 10.87
N THR A 134 3.78 23.03 11.74
CA THR A 134 4.76 21.95 11.60
C THR A 134 4.11 20.57 11.74
N HIS A 135 3.20 20.43 12.71
CA HIS A 135 2.39 19.23 12.91
C HIS A 135 1.53 18.91 11.67
N ALA A 136 0.83 19.92 11.15
CA ALA A 136 0.00 19.75 9.95
C ALA A 136 0.85 19.37 8.72
N ILE A 137 2.04 19.96 8.55
CA ILE A 137 2.99 19.57 7.48
C ILE A 137 3.44 18.12 7.65
N HIS A 138 3.72 17.67 8.88
CA HIS A 138 4.07 16.28 9.15
C HIS A 138 2.93 15.34 8.75
N VAL A 139 1.69 15.62 9.13
CA VAL A 139 0.52 14.83 8.69
C VAL A 139 0.41 14.85 7.16
N LEU A 140 0.65 15.99 6.51
CA LEU A 140 0.67 16.13 5.05
C LEU A 140 1.66 15.18 4.37
N LYS A 141 2.85 14.99 4.96
CA LYS A 141 3.88 14.06 4.46
C LYS A 141 3.40 12.61 4.49
N TYR A 142 2.63 12.22 5.51
CA TYR A 142 2.05 10.88 5.61
C TYR A 142 0.91 10.66 4.61
N VAL A 143 0.07 11.67 4.38
CA VAL A 143 -1.09 11.57 3.46
C VAL A 143 -0.66 11.68 2.00
N PHE A 144 0.30 12.56 1.68
CA PHE A 144 0.76 12.84 0.32
C PHE A 144 2.26 12.60 0.10
N PRO A 145 2.80 11.41 0.47
CA PRO A 145 4.24 11.15 0.49
C PRO A 145 4.92 11.45 -0.86
N ARG A 146 4.27 11.11 -1.97
CA ARG A 146 4.78 11.36 -3.32
C ARG A 146 5.08 12.84 -3.60
N GLN A 147 4.27 13.77 -3.09
CA GLN A 147 4.50 15.21 -3.30
C GLN A 147 5.73 15.73 -2.52
N PHE A 148 6.13 15.00 -1.48
CA PHE A 148 7.33 15.27 -0.69
C PHE A 148 8.53 14.43 -1.14
N ASN A 149 8.39 13.70 -2.25
CA ASN A 149 9.39 12.76 -2.77
C ASN A 149 9.68 11.59 -1.79
N LEU A 150 8.69 11.21 -0.99
CA LEU A 150 8.76 10.07 -0.08
C LEU A 150 8.29 8.78 -0.78
N HIS A 151 8.79 7.64 -0.30
CA HIS A 151 8.42 6.28 -0.65
C HIS A 151 6.91 6.10 -0.54
N ASN A 152 6.31 5.54 -1.57
CA ASN A 152 4.87 5.37 -1.63
C ASN A 152 4.49 4.12 -2.42
N VAL A 153 3.24 3.72 -2.27
CA VAL A 153 2.69 2.50 -2.87
C VAL A 153 2.66 2.53 -4.40
N PHE A 154 2.72 3.70 -5.05
CA PHE A 154 2.53 3.80 -6.49
C PHE A 154 3.85 3.71 -7.27
N THR A 155 4.92 4.30 -6.73
CA THR A 155 6.17 4.52 -7.50
C THR A 155 7.39 3.87 -6.88
N SER A 156 7.26 3.21 -5.73
CA SER A 156 8.43 2.74 -4.98
C SER A 156 8.47 1.23 -4.89
N THR A 157 9.59 0.67 -5.33
CA THR A 157 9.94 -0.73 -5.15
C THR A 157 10.18 -0.99 -3.65
N VAL A 158 9.84 -2.20 -3.23
CA VAL A 158 9.94 -2.61 -1.83
C VAL A 158 11.11 -3.57 -1.74
N ASP A 159 12.05 -3.28 -0.86
CA ASP A 159 13.17 -4.18 -0.61
C ASP A 159 12.68 -5.38 0.19
N ARG A 160 12.80 -6.57 -0.40
CA ARG A 160 12.43 -7.84 0.24
C ARG A 160 13.33 -8.20 1.41
N LYS A 161 14.51 -7.56 1.53
CA LYS A 161 15.37 -7.67 2.71
C LYS A 161 14.79 -6.90 3.91
N GLU A 162 14.08 -5.79 3.66
CA GLU A 162 13.45 -5.01 4.72
C GLU A 162 12.08 -5.54 5.14
N THR A 163 11.30 -6.10 4.19
CA THR A 163 9.95 -6.57 4.46
C THR A 163 9.55 -7.76 3.61
N ILE A 164 8.91 -8.73 4.27
CA ILE A 164 8.26 -9.86 3.62
C ILE A 164 6.95 -9.45 2.91
N GLN A 165 6.36 -8.33 3.32
CA GLN A 165 5.08 -7.86 2.78
C GLN A 165 5.26 -7.23 1.39
N PRO A 166 4.25 -7.28 0.51
CA PRO A 166 4.31 -6.65 -0.81
C PRO A 166 4.56 -5.13 -0.76
N LEU A 167 4.13 -4.49 0.33
CA LEU A 167 4.25 -3.06 0.59
C LEU A 167 5.03 -2.81 1.88
N LYS A 168 5.73 -1.67 1.95
CA LYS A 168 6.44 -1.21 3.16
C LYS A 168 5.44 -0.81 4.25
N ASP A 169 5.82 -1.01 5.52
CA ASP A 169 5.02 -0.50 6.64
C ASP A 169 5.21 1.01 6.76
N TYR A 170 4.13 1.74 6.51
CA TYR A 170 4.10 3.20 6.51
C TYR A 170 3.64 3.82 7.83
N THR A 171 3.51 3.01 8.88
CA THR A 171 3.08 3.47 10.21
C THR A 171 4.06 4.51 10.78
N LEU A 172 5.36 4.30 10.61
CA LEU A 172 6.41 5.20 11.05
C LEU A 172 7.33 5.54 9.87
N ARG A 173 7.45 6.82 9.55
CA ARG A 173 8.25 7.33 8.41
C ARG A 173 9.32 8.33 8.82
N GLU A 174 9.57 8.51 10.12
CA GLU A 174 10.43 9.62 10.58
C GLU A 174 11.87 9.51 10.10
N HIS A 175 12.42 8.30 10.02
CA HIS A 175 13.76 8.08 9.48
C HIS A 175 13.85 8.58 8.03
N GLU A 176 12.87 8.23 7.21
CA GLU A 176 12.77 8.66 5.82
C GLU A 176 12.59 10.18 5.70
N ILE A 177 11.70 10.75 6.51
CA ILE A 177 11.43 12.20 6.54
C ILE A 177 12.68 12.98 6.98
N ALA A 178 13.48 12.44 7.91
CA ALA A 178 14.71 13.06 8.39
C ALA A 178 15.80 13.06 7.30
N LEU A 179 15.96 11.95 6.57
CA LEU A 179 16.90 11.83 5.44
C LEU A 179 16.60 12.82 4.31
N GLN A 180 15.35 13.25 4.17
CA GLN A 180 14.94 14.24 3.17
C GLN A 180 15.56 15.64 3.38
N GLY A 181 16.26 15.89 4.49
CA GLY A 181 17.20 17.00 4.70
C GLY A 181 16.68 18.40 4.38
N GLY A 182 16.20 19.15 5.39
CA GLY A 182 16.02 20.61 5.30
C GLY A 182 14.72 21.11 4.65
N LYS A 183 13.92 20.26 4.00
CA LYS A 183 12.57 20.61 3.51
C LYS A 183 11.47 20.46 4.57
N GLY A 184 11.83 20.53 5.86
CA GLY A 184 10.92 20.28 6.98
C GLY A 184 9.64 21.12 6.94
N SER A 185 9.78 22.40 6.54
CA SER A 185 8.72 23.41 6.37
C SER A 185 8.18 23.52 4.94
N PHE A 186 8.84 22.88 3.97
CA PHE A 186 8.45 23.01 2.56
C PHE A 186 7.10 22.34 2.33
N VAL A 187 6.15 23.10 1.79
CA VAL A 187 4.86 22.58 1.33
C VAL A 187 4.77 22.74 -0.19
N PRO A 188 4.60 21.66 -0.96
CA PRO A 188 4.39 21.73 -2.41
C PRO A 188 3.22 22.65 -2.76
N LYS A 189 3.34 23.44 -3.84
CA LYS A 189 2.32 24.42 -4.25
C LYS A 189 0.91 23.83 -4.32
N ARG A 190 0.76 22.60 -4.83
CA ARG A 190 -0.50 21.86 -4.95
C ARG A 190 -1.19 21.54 -3.62
N LEU A 191 -0.41 21.47 -2.54
CA LEU A 191 -0.91 21.16 -1.21
C LEU A 191 -1.07 22.43 -0.36
N LYS A 192 -0.70 23.61 -0.87
CA LYS A 192 -0.96 24.89 -0.20
C LYS A 192 -2.45 25.25 -0.32
N GLY A 193 -2.99 25.93 0.70
CA GLY A 193 -4.38 26.41 0.72
C GLY A 193 -5.37 25.35 1.21
N LYS A 194 -6.47 25.14 0.45
CA LYS A 194 -7.62 24.30 0.85
C LYS A 194 -7.23 22.89 1.33
N THR A 195 -6.28 22.23 0.66
CA THR A 195 -5.83 20.89 1.05
C THR A 195 -5.16 20.90 2.42
N PHE A 196 -4.35 21.92 2.71
CA PHE A 196 -3.72 22.10 4.01
C PHE A 196 -4.78 22.36 5.10
N GLU A 197 -5.75 23.24 4.82
CA GLU A 197 -6.88 23.51 5.73
C GLU A 197 -7.72 22.27 5.99
N LEU A 198 -7.93 21.43 4.98
CA LEU A 198 -8.65 20.15 5.11
C LEU A 198 -7.91 19.21 6.06
N VAL A 199 -6.58 19.13 5.97
CA VAL A 199 -5.78 18.33 6.90
C VAL A 199 -5.85 18.88 8.32
N GLN A 200 -5.78 20.20 8.51
CA GLN A 200 -5.98 20.81 9.82
C GLN A 200 -7.40 20.55 10.37
N ARG A 201 -8.42 20.54 9.51
CA ARG A 201 -9.79 20.19 9.89
C ARG A 201 -9.89 18.71 10.28
N MET A 202 -9.29 17.82 9.50
CA MET A 202 -9.21 16.38 9.81
C MET A 202 -8.54 16.15 11.17
N MET A 203 -7.42 16.83 11.45
CA MET A 203 -6.75 16.76 12.77
C MET A 203 -7.65 17.26 13.91
N ARG A 204 -8.36 18.39 13.72
CA ARG A 204 -9.33 18.91 14.71
C ARG A 204 -10.46 17.91 14.99
N LEU A 205 -11.03 17.32 13.93
CA LEU A 205 -12.10 16.35 14.05
C LEU A 205 -11.63 15.07 14.73
N HIS A 206 -10.46 14.56 14.34
CA HIS A 206 -9.85 13.39 14.98
C HIS A 206 -9.64 13.59 16.48
N ARG A 207 -9.09 14.74 16.89
CA ARG A 207 -8.87 15.05 18.32
C ARG A 207 -10.16 15.11 19.13
N ARG A 208 -11.28 15.51 18.51
CA ARG A 208 -12.60 15.61 19.17
C ARG A 208 -13.41 14.32 19.03
N CYS A 209 -12.92 13.34 18.28
CA CYS A 209 -13.65 12.12 17.98
C CYS A 209 -13.68 11.21 19.22
N SER A 210 -14.88 10.99 19.77
CA SER A 210 -15.09 10.01 20.84
C SER A 210 -15.27 8.61 20.24
N TYR A 211 -14.16 7.94 19.95
CA TYR A 211 -14.17 6.58 19.39
C TYR A 211 -15.01 5.60 20.22
N HIS A 212 -15.00 5.74 21.55
CA HIS A 212 -15.82 4.91 22.43
C HIS A 212 -17.32 5.12 22.20
N ALA A 213 -17.76 6.37 22.07
CA ALA A 213 -19.17 6.67 21.81
C ALA A 213 -19.62 6.16 20.43
N LEU A 214 -18.78 6.29 19.40
CA LEU A 214 -19.05 5.73 18.06
C LEU A 214 -19.24 4.22 18.13
N ILE A 215 -18.34 3.50 18.80
CA ILE A 215 -18.44 2.04 18.90
C ILE A 215 -19.69 1.64 19.67
N LYS A 216 -20.00 2.30 20.79
CA LYS A 216 -21.21 2.01 21.57
C LYS A 216 -22.50 2.20 20.73
N TYR A 217 -22.51 3.18 19.84
CA TYR A 217 -23.66 3.47 18.98
C TYR A 217 -23.79 2.50 17.80
N TYR A 218 -22.70 2.27 17.06
CA TYR A 218 -22.72 1.48 15.81
C TYR A 218 -22.49 -0.03 16.02
N CYS A 219 -21.79 -0.40 17.09
CA CYS A 219 -21.48 -1.78 17.46
C CYS A 219 -21.77 -2.00 18.95
N PRO A 220 -23.03 -1.88 19.38
CA PRO A 220 -23.40 -2.16 20.75
C PRO A 220 -23.08 -3.63 21.06
N VAL A 221 -22.31 -3.85 22.12
CA VAL A 221 -22.15 -5.20 22.66
C VAL A 221 -23.46 -5.53 23.35
N TRP A 222 -24.32 -6.28 22.67
CA TRP A 222 -25.44 -6.95 23.31
C TRP A 222 -24.83 -8.01 24.21
N VAL A 223 -24.58 -7.63 25.47
CA VAL A 223 -24.37 -8.62 26.51
C VAL A 223 -25.64 -9.45 26.48
N ILE A 224 -25.57 -10.66 25.93
CA ILE A 224 -26.61 -11.66 26.12
C ILE A 224 -26.57 -11.98 27.60
N SER A 225 -27.28 -11.16 28.38
CA SER A 225 -27.61 -11.40 29.78
C SER A 225 -28.66 -12.49 29.76
N SER A 226 -28.22 -13.72 29.52
CA SER A 226 -29.05 -14.90 29.62
C SER A 226 -28.15 -16.07 30.02
N TYR A 227 -28.01 -16.25 31.33
CA TYR A 227 -27.74 -17.54 31.96
C TYR A 227 -26.57 -18.36 31.40
N LEU A 228 -25.32 -17.97 31.65
CA LEU A 228 -24.25 -18.95 31.93
C LEU A 228 -23.27 -18.32 32.94
N PRO A 229 -22.98 -18.99 34.09
CA PRO A 229 -21.97 -18.51 35.00
C PRO A 229 -20.61 -18.67 34.31
N PHE A 230 -20.10 -17.57 33.76
CA PHE A 230 -18.75 -17.48 33.18
C PHE A 230 -17.71 -17.45 34.31
N ASN A 231 -17.66 -18.51 35.10
CA ASN A 231 -16.49 -18.82 35.91
C ASN A 231 -15.47 -19.50 35.00
N ARG A 232 -14.29 -18.87 34.91
CA ARG A 232 -13.06 -19.35 34.25
C ARG A 232 -13.16 -19.50 32.73
N LEU A 233 -12.36 -18.70 32.04
CA LEU A 233 -11.33 -19.21 31.12
C LEU A 233 -10.32 -18.08 30.87
N ILE A 234 -9.39 -17.99 31.82
CA ILE A 234 -8.01 -17.57 31.57
C ILE A 234 -7.42 -18.65 30.67
N TYR A 235 -6.94 -18.30 29.47
CA TYR A 235 -5.67 -18.71 28.87
C TYR A 235 -5.42 -17.85 27.63
#